data_AF-A0A1Y6CFB1-F1
#
_entry.id   AF-A0A1Y6CFB1-F1
#
_cell.length_a   1.000
_cell.length_b   1.000
_cell.length_c   1.000
_cell.angle_alpha   90.00
_cell.angle_beta   90.00
_cell.angle_gamma   90.00
#
_symmetry.space_group_name_H-M   'P 1'
#
loop_
_entity.id
_entity.type
_entity.pdbx_description
1 polymer ?
#
loop_
_entity_poly.entity_id
_entity_poly.type
_entity_poly.pdbx_seq_one_letter_code
_entity_poly.pdbx_strand_id
1 'polypeptide(L)'
;MQMNESKSNIAEHPTLSRLQGKVTEFEVIRLLEKYRHHPTRPISISIDCNSFAWVNEADGISPPGRLLSKEISLWSEAVGHRTVDTLLLCFPFRYLKPYELTEVMHALASRFSLSETSDRCHRVATHIDEINGDHVALLKGLGFNHYQIVLSRDDLEDIQKIEEVTKLIRQYSFSGVGIQIHDADCLDDLREHVIDVKTKVQPDYIYIGCLPKLLNREMVGGGAIIFDGEYDLEEDCINMGVEGTSYLQSLVLQNFCNPERYVSALEAGKLPVNPGPLSL
;
A
#
# COMPACT_ATOMS: atom_id res chain seq x y z
N MET A 1 -22.08 44.92 -17.22
CA MET A 1 -21.31 43.71 -17.55
C MET A 1 -21.21 42.88 -16.28
N GLN A 2 -22.07 41.87 -16.13
CA GLN A 2 -21.97 40.85 -15.07
C GLN A 2 -21.32 39.62 -15.71
N MET A 3 -20.15 39.22 -15.22
CA MET A 3 -19.51 37.98 -15.63
C MET A 3 -20.20 36.83 -14.90
N ASN A 4 -20.90 35.99 -15.67
CA ASN A 4 -21.33 34.67 -15.25
C ASN A 4 -20.09 33.76 -15.25
N GLU A 5 -19.60 33.37 -14.08
CA GLU A 5 -18.69 32.24 -13.96
C GLU A 5 -19.49 30.95 -14.10
N SER A 6 -19.24 30.24 -15.19
CA SER A 6 -19.75 28.89 -15.46
C SER A 6 -19.13 27.92 -14.46
N LYS A 7 -19.95 27.45 -13.51
CA LYS A 7 -19.59 26.32 -12.65
C LYS A 7 -19.43 25.08 -13.54
N SER A 8 -18.21 24.55 -13.55
CA SER A 8 -17.86 23.28 -14.17
C SER A 8 -18.63 22.16 -13.49
N ASN A 9 -19.48 21.46 -14.26
CA ASN A 9 -20.16 20.24 -13.83
C ASN A 9 -19.22 19.05 -13.98
N ILE A 10 -18.16 18.99 -13.16
CA ILE A 10 -17.46 17.73 -12.95
C ILE A 10 -18.32 16.95 -11.96
N ALA A 11 -18.83 15.80 -12.40
CA ALA A 11 -19.55 14.88 -11.54
C ALA A 11 -18.63 14.49 -10.38
N GLU A 12 -19.01 14.88 -9.17
CA GLU A 12 -18.32 14.48 -7.94
C GLU A 12 -18.36 12.95 -7.83
N HIS A 13 -17.18 12.35 -7.70
CA HIS A 13 -17.02 10.90 -7.62
C HIS A 13 -17.68 10.36 -6.34
N PRO A 14 -18.37 9.20 -6.34
CA PRO A 14 -19.13 8.68 -5.20
C PRO A 14 -18.33 8.47 -3.90
N THR A 15 -16.99 8.40 -4.00
CA THR A 15 -16.08 8.28 -2.85
C THR A 15 -15.96 9.56 -2.03
N LEU A 16 -16.22 10.74 -2.60
CA LEU A 16 -16.14 12.04 -1.91
C LEU A 16 -17.40 12.37 -1.08
N SER A 17 -18.48 11.61 -1.23
CA SER A 17 -19.74 11.85 -0.51
C SER A 17 -19.79 11.25 0.90
N ARG A 18 -18.71 10.65 1.40
CA ARG A 18 -18.64 10.08 2.77
C ARG A 18 -18.41 11.20 3.80
N LEU A 19 -19.52 11.78 4.29
CA LEU A 19 -19.69 12.50 5.57
C LEU A 19 -18.58 13.50 5.96
N GLN A 20 -18.78 14.78 5.59
CA GLN A 20 -18.04 15.97 6.04
C GLN A 20 -18.32 16.34 7.52
N GLY A 21 -18.29 15.37 8.44
CA GLY A 21 -18.39 15.61 9.89
C GLY A 21 -17.01 15.62 10.53
N LYS A 22 -16.73 16.59 11.41
CA LYS A 22 -15.57 16.50 12.33
C LYS A 22 -15.74 15.26 13.19
N VAL A 23 -14.94 14.21 12.93
CA VAL A 23 -14.87 13.07 13.83
C VAL A 23 -14.18 13.50 15.12
N THR A 24 -14.85 13.30 16.24
CA THR A 24 -14.31 13.58 17.57
C THR A 24 -13.41 12.44 18.06
N GLU A 25 -12.46 12.74 18.94
CA GLU A 25 -11.63 11.72 19.61
C GLU A 25 -12.50 10.65 20.30
N PHE A 26 -13.63 11.05 20.88
CA PHE A 26 -14.59 10.14 21.50
C PHE A 26 -15.20 9.14 20.50
N GLU A 27 -15.57 9.59 19.29
CA GLU A 27 -16.09 8.71 18.23
C GLU A 27 -15.02 7.73 17.74
N VAL A 28 -13.77 8.18 17.61
CA VAL A 28 -12.64 7.31 17.28
C VAL A 28 -12.46 6.23 18.35
N ILE A 29 -12.38 6.60 19.63
CA ILE A 29 -12.23 5.66 20.74
C ILE A 29 -13.37 4.64 20.75
N ARG A 30 -14.63 5.11 20.68
CA ARG A 30 -15.80 4.24 20.72
C ARG A 30 -15.84 3.25 19.55
N LEU A 31 -15.44 3.69 18.35
CA LEU A 31 -15.38 2.82 17.18
C LEU A 31 -14.25 1.81 17.30
N LEU A 32 -13.05 2.22 17.72
CA LEU A 32 -11.93 1.31 17.96
C LEU A 32 -12.26 0.28 19.06
N GLU A 33 -12.95 0.67 20.13
CA GLU A 33 -13.48 -0.26 21.14
C GLU A 33 -14.44 -1.28 20.53
N LYS A 34 -15.36 -0.83 19.66
CA LYS A 34 -16.27 -1.71 18.92
C LYS A 34 -15.49 -2.68 18.04
N TYR A 35 -14.43 -2.23 17.37
CA TYR A 35 -13.53 -3.12 16.63
C TYR A 35 -12.92 -4.14 17.57
N ARG A 36 -12.31 -3.72 18.68
CA ARG A 36 -11.68 -4.62 19.64
C ARG A 36 -12.64 -5.71 20.15
N HIS A 37 -13.93 -5.39 20.31
CA HIS A 37 -14.96 -6.33 20.78
C HIS A 37 -15.58 -7.23 19.70
N HIS A 38 -15.43 -6.90 18.41
CA HIS A 38 -15.98 -7.69 17.31
C HIS A 38 -14.91 -8.08 16.27
N PRO A 39 -14.02 -9.04 16.59
CA PRO A 39 -12.86 -9.38 15.78
C PRO A 39 -13.07 -10.18 14.52
N THR A 40 -14.31 -10.36 14.09
CA THR A 40 -14.63 -11.31 13.02
C THR A 40 -14.39 -10.77 11.61
N ARG A 41 -14.20 -9.45 11.44
CA ARG A 41 -13.94 -8.87 10.12
C ARG A 41 -12.44 -8.82 9.85
N PRO A 42 -11.97 -9.37 8.71
CA PRO A 42 -10.59 -9.22 8.30
C PRO A 42 -10.30 -7.74 8.00
N ILE A 43 -9.02 -7.41 8.01
CA ILE A 43 -8.52 -6.09 7.63
C ILE A 43 -7.48 -6.23 6.52
N SER A 44 -7.38 -5.20 5.69
CA SER A 44 -6.27 -5.06 4.76
C SER A 44 -5.20 -4.17 5.38
N ILE A 45 -3.93 -4.47 5.15
CA ILE A 45 -2.81 -3.65 5.63
C ILE A 45 -1.96 -3.21 4.45
N SER A 46 -1.57 -1.95 4.44
CA SER A 46 -0.63 -1.39 3.47
C SER A 46 0.44 -0.59 4.17
N ILE A 47 1.68 -0.79 3.74
CA ILE A 47 2.86 -0.10 4.24
C ILE A 47 3.60 0.46 3.03
N ASP A 48 3.69 1.78 2.94
CA ASP A 48 4.55 2.45 1.97
C ASP A 48 5.87 2.86 2.63
N CYS A 49 6.96 2.19 2.28
CA CYS A 49 8.26 2.50 2.86
C CYS A 49 8.81 3.87 2.44
N ASN A 50 8.31 4.48 1.35
CA ASN A 50 8.64 5.87 1.00
C ASN A 50 8.21 6.86 2.09
N SER A 51 7.17 6.54 2.88
CA SER A 51 6.71 7.37 4.01
C SER A 51 7.73 7.46 5.16
N PHE A 52 8.84 6.72 5.08
CA PHE A 52 9.96 6.74 6.02
C PHE A 52 11.24 7.34 5.43
N ALA A 53 11.19 7.94 4.24
CA ALA A 53 12.36 8.52 3.58
C ALA A 53 13.10 9.55 4.45
N TRP A 54 12.35 10.33 5.22
CA TRP A 54 12.86 11.35 6.14
C TRP A 54 13.71 10.78 7.28
N VAL A 55 13.60 9.48 7.61
CA VAL A 55 14.39 8.87 8.71
C VAL A 55 15.88 8.84 8.37
N ASN A 56 16.22 8.65 7.10
CA ASN A 56 17.64 8.61 6.67
C ASN A 56 18.33 9.98 6.77
N GLU A 57 17.56 11.06 6.84
CA GLU A 57 18.06 12.43 6.91
C GLU A 57 18.13 12.94 8.36
N ALA A 58 17.57 12.21 9.32
CA ALA A 58 17.37 12.68 10.69
C ALA A 58 18.30 11.95 11.68
N ASP A 59 19.17 12.71 12.33
CA ASP A 59 20.07 12.20 13.36
C ASP A 59 19.33 11.76 14.63
N GLY A 60 19.74 10.60 15.18
CA GLY A 60 19.25 10.11 16.47
C GLY A 60 17.86 9.48 16.45
N ILE A 61 17.22 9.36 15.29
CA ILE A 61 15.91 8.72 15.15
C ILE A 61 16.07 7.20 15.06
N SER A 62 15.10 6.46 15.61
CA SER A 62 15.07 5.01 15.51
C SER A 62 14.97 4.56 14.04
N PRO A 63 15.60 3.44 13.65
CA PRO A 63 15.51 2.91 12.29
C PRO A 63 14.06 2.67 11.84
N PRO A 64 13.75 2.76 10.53
CA PRO A 64 12.38 2.63 10.04
C PRO A 64 11.70 1.31 10.44
N GLY A 65 12.42 0.19 10.43
CA GLY A 65 11.84 -1.11 10.84
C GLY A 65 11.35 -1.12 12.28
N ARG A 66 12.04 -0.41 13.17
CA ARG A 66 11.67 -0.29 14.59
C ARG A 66 10.48 0.64 14.78
N LEU A 67 10.41 1.75 14.03
CA LEU A 67 9.26 2.66 14.05
C LEU A 67 7.99 1.94 13.57
N LEU A 68 8.08 1.22 12.44
CA LEU A 68 7.01 0.40 11.90
C LEU A 68 6.55 -0.68 12.88
N SER A 69 7.48 -1.40 13.51
CA SER A 69 7.14 -2.43 14.50
C SER A 69 6.38 -1.88 15.70
N LYS A 70 6.70 -0.65 16.14
CA LYS A 70 5.92 0.05 17.17
C LYS A 70 4.52 0.42 16.65
N GLU A 71 4.42 0.98 15.45
CA GLU A 71 3.13 1.35 14.86
C GLU A 71 2.21 0.12 14.69
N ILE A 72 2.76 -1.01 14.23
CA ILE A 72 2.06 -2.29 14.11
C ILE A 72 1.50 -2.74 15.47
N SER A 73 2.28 -2.65 16.54
CA SER A 73 1.81 -2.98 17.89
C SER A 73 0.65 -2.10 18.32
N LEU A 74 0.76 -0.79 18.09
CA LEU A 74 -0.27 0.18 18.46
C LEU A 74 -1.56 0.00 17.67
N TRP A 75 -1.47 -0.29 16.36
CA TRP A 75 -2.63 -0.62 15.55
C TRP A 75 -3.30 -1.90 16.03
N SER A 76 -2.54 -2.97 16.29
CA SER A 76 -3.09 -4.22 16.81
C SER A 76 -3.77 -4.04 18.18
N GLU A 77 -3.22 -3.21 19.06
CA GLU A 77 -3.87 -2.85 20.32
C GLU A 77 -5.16 -2.05 20.09
N ALA A 78 -5.18 -1.13 19.13
CA ALA A 78 -6.32 -0.30 18.79
C ALA A 78 -7.48 -1.10 18.17
N VAL A 79 -7.21 -1.93 17.16
CA VAL A 79 -8.25 -2.68 16.44
C VAL A 79 -8.48 -4.08 16.99
N GLY A 80 -7.62 -4.57 17.87
CA GLY A 80 -7.59 -5.96 18.36
C GLY A 80 -6.88 -6.91 17.40
N HIS A 81 -6.67 -8.15 17.83
CA HIS A 81 -6.05 -9.17 16.99
C HIS A 81 -7.00 -9.56 15.84
N ARG A 82 -6.58 -9.30 14.59
CA ARG A 82 -7.39 -9.46 13.38
C ARG A 82 -6.71 -10.34 12.35
N THR A 83 -7.52 -10.98 11.51
CA THR A 83 -7.02 -11.62 10.29
C THR A 83 -6.65 -10.58 9.25
N VAL A 84 -5.51 -10.76 8.60
CA VAL A 84 -5.06 -9.93 7.48
C VAL A 84 -5.10 -10.76 6.22
N ASP A 85 -6.04 -10.45 5.33
CA ASP A 85 -6.23 -11.21 4.09
C ASP A 85 -5.49 -10.58 2.90
N THR A 86 -5.33 -9.26 2.95
CA THR A 86 -4.58 -8.49 1.95
C THR A 86 -3.49 -7.70 2.65
N LEU A 87 -2.26 -7.87 2.17
CA LEU A 87 -1.09 -7.13 2.62
C LEU A 87 -0.41 -6.50 1.41
N LEU A 88 -0.16 -5.20 1.46
CA LEU A 88 0.66 -4.50 0.49
C LEU A 88 1.89 -3.91 1.16
N LEU A 89 3.06 -4.16 0.59
CA LEU A 89 4.31 -3.54 0.98
C LEU A 89 4.95 -2.84 -0.22
N CYS A 90 5.11 -1.53 -0.16
CA CYS A 90 5.66 -0.73 -1.25
C CYS A 90 7.11 -0.32 -0.95
N PHE A 91 7.99 -0.52 -1.93
CA PHE A 91 9.37 -0.05 -1.98
C PHE A 91 10.23 -0.41 -0.74
N PRO A 92 10.17 -1.65 -0.22
CA PRO A 92 10.83 -2.01 1.02
C PRO A 92 12.34 -1.78 1.01
N PHE A 93 13.02 -2.04 -0.11
CA PHE A 93 14.48 -2.06 -0.12
C PHE A 93 15.13 -0.68 -0.23
N ARG A 94 14.34 0.37 -0.52
CA ARG A 94 14.83 1.75 -0.48
C ARG A 94 15.17 2.24 0.92
N TYR A 95 14.41 1.81 1.92
CA TYR A 95 14.48 2.37 3.27
C TYR A 95 14.60 1.31 4.38
N LEU A 96 14.36 0.03 4.08
CA LEU A 96 14.54 -1.06 5.03
C LEU A 96 15.71 -1.94 4.61
N LYS A 97 16.56 -2.26 5.59
CA LYS A 97 17.51 -3.36 5.43
C LYS A 97 16.78 -4.71 5.51
N PRO A 98 17.34 -5.79 4.93
CA PRO A 98 16.72 -7.13 4.98
C PRO A 98 16.33 -7.62 6.39
N TYR A 99 17.13 -7.31 7.41
CA TYR A 99 16.82 -7.69 8.79
C TYR A 99 15.67 -6.86 9.38
N GLU A 100 15.55 -5.58 9.00
CA GLU A 100 14.44 -4.71 9.41
C GLU A 100 13.13 -5.17 8.76
N LEU A 101 13.18 -5.57 7.49
CA LEU A 101 12.03 -6.16 6.81
C LEU A 101 11.55 -7.44 7.51
N THR A 102 12.49 -8.28 7.95
CA THR A 102 12.16 -9.50 8.73
C THR A 102 11.54 -9.14 10.09
N GLU A 103 12.05 -8.11 10.76
CA GLU A 103 11.50 -7.58 12.01
C GLU A 103 10.05 -7.08 11.82
N VAL A 104 9.79 -6.32 10.76
CA VAL A 104 8.45 -5.81 10.42
C VAL A 104 7.47 -6.96 10.14
N MET A 105 7.88 -7.95 9.36
CA MET A 105 7.02 -9.11 9.08
C MET A 105 6.77 -9.97 10.33
N HIS A 106 7.76 -10.10 11.22
CA HIS A 106 7.58 -10.75 12.51
C HIS A 106 6.62 -9.96 13.41
N ALA A 107 6.72 -8.63 13.43
CA ALA A 107 5.79 -7.77 14.15
C ALA A 107 4.36 -7.93 13.60
N LEU A 108 4.17 -7.95 12.28
CA LEU A 108 2.86 -8.21 11.66
C LEU A 108 2.30 -9.58 12.07
N ALA A 109 3.07 -10.66 11.92
CA ALA A 109 2.63 -12.01 12.23
C ALA A 109 2.39 -12.29 13.73
N SER A 110 3.08 -11.57 14.61
CA SER A 110 2.87 -11.70 16.07
C SER A 110 1.68 -10.88 16.57
N ARG A 111 1.26 -9.86 15.82
CA ARG A 111 0.20 -8.91 16.21
C ARG A 111 -1.10 -9.10 15.44
N PHE A 112 -1.04 -9.74 14.28
CA PHE A 112 -2.17 -10.06 13.41
C PHE A 112 -2.09 -11.51 12.94
N SER A 113 -3.24 -12.08 12.58
CA SER A 113 -3.32 -13.39 11.96
C SER A 113 -3.20 -13.24 10.44
N LEU A 114 -1.98 -13.28 9.91
CA LEU A 114 -1.76 -13.24 8.47
C LEU A 114 -2.40 -14.46 7.81
N SER A 115 -3.25 -14.25 6.80
CA SER A 115 -3.97 -15.34 6.16
C SER A 115 -3.01 -16.37 5.56
N GLU A 116 -3.34 -17.65 5.70
CA GLU A 116 -2.63 -18.78 5.09
C GLU A 116 -3.39 -19.40 3.91
N THR A 117 -4.50 -18.78 3.51
CA THR A 117 -5.33 -19.30 2.43
C THR A 117 -4.61 -19.18 1.09
N SER A 118 -4.96 -20.07 0.15
CA SER A 118 -4.37 -20.06 -1.19
C SER A 118 -4.77 -18.84 -2.02
N ASP A 119 -5.87 -18.18 -1.66
CA ASP A 119 -6.41 -16.97 -2.29
C ASP A 119 -5.94 -15.66 -1.61
N ARG A 120 -5.05 -15.73 -0.62
CA ARG A 120 -4.53 -14.50 0.04
C ARG A 120 -3.82 -13.61 -0.97
N CYS A 121 -3.88 -12.29 -0.75
CA CYS A 121 -3.18 -11.32 -1.60
C CYS A 121 -2.11 -10.59 -0.77
N HIS A 122 -0.95 -11.22 -0.61
CA HIS A 122 0.22 -10.59 -0.01
C HIS A 122 1.15 -10.13 -1.11
N ARG A 123 1.06 -8.85 -1.44
CA ARG A 123 1.76 -8.23 -2.54
C ARG A 123 2.89 -7.34 -2.05
N VAL A 124 3.99 -7.41 -2.78
CA VAL A 124 5.07 -6.44 -2.71
C VAL A 124 5.13 -5.65 -4.02
N ALA A 125 5.33 -4.34 -3.94
CA ALA A 125 5.58 -3.47 -5.08
C ALA A 125 6.98 -2.88 -4.97
N THR A 126 7.81 -3.01 -6.00
CA THR A 126 9.16 -2.44 -6.01
C THR A 126 9.45 -1.76 -7.34
N HIS A 127 10.37 -0.81 -7.35
CA HIS A 127 10.98 -0.38 -8.60
C HIS A 127 11.76 -1.55 -9.21
N ILE A 128 11.89 -1.57 -10.54
CA ILE A 128 12.60 -2.63 -11.24
C ILE A 128 14.07 -2.74 -10.80
N ASP A 129 14.70 -1.61 -10.45
CA ASP A 129 16.10 -1.55 -10.00
C ASP A 129 16.34 -2.14 -8.60
N GLU A 130 15.28 -2.31 -7.81
CA GLU A 130 15.36 -2.97 -6.51
C GLU A 130 15.38 -4.50 -6.64
N ILE A 131 15.11 -5.05 -7.83
CA ILE A 131 14.84 -6.48 -7.99
C ILE A 131 16.12 -7.25 -8.28
N ASN A 132 16.47 -8.14 -7.36
CA ASN A 132 17.55 -9.11 -7.53
C ASN A 132 17.17 -10.46 -6.89
N GLY A 133 17.99 -11.48 -7.11
CA GLY A 133 17.70 -12.85 -6.65
C GLY A 133 17.53 -12.95 -5.12
N ASP A 134 18.37 -12.26 -4.35
CA ASP A 134 18.34 -12.31 -2.89
C ASP A 134 17.08 -11.63 -2.34
N HIS A 135 16.68 -10.50 -2.92
CA HIS A 135 15.48 -9.76 -2.56
C HIS A 135 14.21 -10.56 -2.86
N VAL A 136 14.12 -11.17 -4.04
CA VAL A 136 12.97 -12.00 -4.44
C VAL A 136 12.87 -13.25 -3.54
N ALA A 137 14.00 -13.89 -3.24
CA ALA A 137 14.06 -15.04 -2.32
C ALA A 137 13.58 -14.66 -0.91
N LEU A 138 14.05 -13.53 -0.38
CA LEU A 138 13.64 -13.01 0.92
C LEU A 138 12.13 -12.75 0.96
N LEU A 139 11.60 -12.00 0.00
CA LEU A 139 10.17 -11.67 -0.04
C LEU A 139 9.31 -12.93 -0.14
N LYS A 140 9.72 -13.92 -0.94
CA LYS A 140 9.04 -15.20 -1.00
C LYS A 140 9.08 -15.93 0.35
N GLY A 141 10.24 -15.95 1.00
CA GLY A 141 10.43 -16.55 2.32
C GLY A 141 9.61 -15.88 3.43
N LEU A 142 9.35 -14.57 3.30
CA LEU A 142 8.49 -13.79 4.20
C LEU A 142 6.98 -13.98 3.92
N GLY A 143 6.62 -14.78 2.92
CA GLY A 143 5.25 -15.19 2.67
C GLY A 143 4.48 -14.34 1.65
N PHE A 144 5.14 -13.39 0.97
CA PHE A 144 4.55 -12.70 -0.18
C PHE A 144 4.31 -13.69 -1.32
N ASN A 145 3.16 -13.55 -1.97
CA ASN A 145 2.76 -14.42 -3.08
C ASN A 145 2.43 -13.65 -4.36
N HIS A 146 2.33 -12.32 -4.30
CA HIS A 146 2.20 -11.47 -5.48
C HIS A 146 3.36 -10.48 -5.55
N TYR A 147 3.82 -10.18 -6.75
CA TYR A 147 4.90 -9.23 -7.01
C TYR A 147 4.43 -8.20 -8.03
N GLN A 148 4.66 -6.92 -7.77
CA GLN A 148 4.36 -5.83 -8.69
C GLN A 148 5.63 -5.05 -9.02
N ILE A 149 5.95 -5.00 -10.31
CA ILE A 149 7.09 -4.25 -10.83
C ILE A 149 6.60 -2.86 -11.20
N VAL A 150 7.11 -1.84 -10.51
CA VAL A 150 6.79 -0.43 -10.78
C VAL A 150 7.82 0.11 -11.77
N LEU A 151 7.34 0.54 -12.92
CA LEU A 151 8.16 1.04 -14.02
C LEU A 151 8.04 2.56 -14.12
N SER A 152 9.18 3.20 -14.40
CA SER A 152 9.21 4.55 -14.95
C SER A 152 9.03 4.53 -16.47
N ARG A 153 8.86 5.70 -17.09
CA ARG A 153 8.87 5.84 -18.55
C ARG A 153 10.10 5.21 -19.20
N ASP A 154 11.28 5.46 -18.66
CA ASP A 154 12.55 5.00 -19.26
C ASP A 154 12.69 3.46 -19.17
N ASP A 155 12.11 2.84 -18.14
CA ASP A 155 12.13 1.38 -18.00
C ASP A 155 11.32 0.66 -19.09
N LEU A 156 10.29 1.32 -19.65
CA LEU A 156 9.45 0.74 -20.71
C LEU A 156 10.20 0.54 -22.03
N GLU A 157 11.28 1.30 -22.24
CA GLU A 157 12.15 1.14 -23.42
C GLU A 157 12.99 -0.15 -23.35
N ASP A 158 13.24 -0.67 -22.13
CA ASP A 158 14.03 -1.88 -21.90
C ASP A 158 13.16 -3.10 -21.57
N ILE A 159 12.42 -3.56 -22.59
CA ILE A 159 11.57 -4.75 -22.48
C ILE A 159 12.38 -6.00 -22.08
N GLN A 160 13.65 -6.09 -22.49
CA GLN A 160 14.49 -7.23 -22.15
C GLN A 160 14.73 -7.31 -20.63
N LYS A 161 15.07 -6.19 -19.98
CA LYS A 161 15.22 -6.12 -18.52
C LYS A 161 13.92 -6.52 -17.82
N ILE A 162 12.77 -6.05 -18.29
CA ILE A 162 11.46 -6.40 -17.72
C ILE A 162 11.19 -7.91 -17.85
N GLU A 163 11.50 -8.52 -19.00
CA GLU A 163 11.37 -9.96 -19.19
C GLU A 163 12.28 -10.76 -18.25
N GLU A 164 13.55 -10.37 -18.12
CA GLU A 164 14.53 -11.05 -17.28
C GLU A 164 14.12 -11.02 -15.80
N VAL A 165 13.70 -9.85 -15.33
CA VAL A 165 13.19 -9.66 -13.97
C VAL A 165 11.90 -10.45 -13.74
N THR A 166 10.98 -10.44 -14.70
CA THR A 166 9.73 -11.23 -14.61
C THR A 166 10.02 -12.72 -14.54
N LYS A 167 10.96 -13.22 -15.37
CA LYS A 167 11.42 -14.61 -15.34
C LYS A 167 12.03 -14.96 -13.99
N LEU A 168 12.87 -14.09 -13.42
CA LEU A 168 13.45 -14.25 -12.09
C LEU A 168 12.35 -14.38 -11.03
N ILE A 169 11.36 -13.49 -11.00
CA ILE A 169 10.25 -13.56 -10.03
C ILE A 169 9.48 -14.87 -10.17
N ARG A 170 9.16 -15.27 -11.41
CA ARG A 170 8.43 -16.52 -11.67
C ARG A 170 9.22 -17.77 -11.26
N GLN A 171 10.55 -17.77 -11.29
CA GLN A 171 11.38 -18.88 -10.78
C GLN A 171 11.13 -19.15 -9.28
N TYR A 172 10.80 -18.13 -8.50
CA TYR A 172 10.45 -18.26 -7.08
C TYR A 172 8.97 -18.60 -6.84
N SER A 173 8.22 -18.94 -7.89
CA SER A 173 6.83 -19.40 -7.80
C SER A 173 5.89 -18.40 -7.11
N PHE A 174 6.01 -17.12 -7.42
CA PHE A 174 4.97 -16.14 -7.09
C PHE A 174 3.67 -16.51 -7.83
N SER A 175 2.53 -16.40 -7.14
CA SER A 175 1.19 -16.69 -7.66
C SER A 175 0.74 -15.66 -8.70
N GLY A 176 1.22 -14.42 -8.60
CA GLY A 176 0.95 -13.39 -9.59
C GLY A 176 2.10 -12.39 -9.71
N VAL A 177 2.32 -11.92 -10.94
CA VAL A 177 3.28 -10.88 -11.32
C VAL A 177 2.54 -9.78 -12.07
N GLY A 178 2.51 -8.59 -11.49
CA GLY A 178 1.94 -7.40 -12.07
C GLY A 178 3.00 -6.43 -12.57
N ILE A 179 2.62 -5.60 -13.53
CA ILE A 179 3.42 -4.45 -13.97
C ILE A 179 2.61 -3.18 -13.71
N GLN A 180 3.20 -2.21 -13.03
CA GLN A 180 2.63 -0.88 -12.85
C GLN A 180 3.31 0.12 -13.77
N ILE A 181 2.48 0.94 -14.41
CA ILE A 181 2.92 2.05 -15.26
C ILE A 181 2.20 3.32 -14.79
N HIS A 182 2.94 4.42 -14.69
CA HIS A 182 2.36 5.68 -14.26
C HIS A 182 1.47 6.28 -15.37
N ASP A 183 0.28 6.73 -14.99
CA ASP A 183 -0.69 7.40 -15.87
C ASP A 183 -0.18 8.73 -16.48
N ALA A 184 0.64 9.49 -15.75
CA ALA A 184 1.28 10.70 -16.27
C ALA A 184 2.22 10.43 -17.47
N ASP A 185 2.70 9.20 -17.62
CA ASP A 185 3.49 8.78 -18.77
C ASP A 185 2.61 8.41 -19.99
N CYS A 186 1.27 8.40 -19.84
CA CYS A 186 0.32 7.78 -20.79
C CYS A 186 -0.29 8.71 -21.85
N LEU A 187 0.39 9.78 -22.28
CA LEU A 187 -0.27 10.79 -23.12
C LEU A 187 -0.25 10.60 -24.64
N ASP A 188 0.38 9.55 -25.20
CA ASP A 188 0.05 8.98 -26.55
C ASP A 188 1.05 7.86 -26.96
N ASP A 189 2.31 7.92 -26.46
CA ASP A 189 3.41 7.00 -26.84
C ASP A 189 3.37 5.62 -26.14
N LEU A 190 2.51 5.45 -25.13
CA LEU A 190 2.61 4.33 -24.20
C LEU A 190 1.79 3.10 -24.62
N ARG A 191 0.87 3.25 -25.59
CA ARG A 191 0.05 2.14 -26.09
C ARG A 191 0.89 1.02 -26.69
N GLU A 192 1.89 1.37 -27.49
CA GLU A 192 2.81 0.39 -28.09
C GLU A 192 3.63 -0.32 -27.01
N HIS A 193 4.16 0.44 -26.04
CA HIS A 193 4.90 -0.10 -24.89
C HIS A 193 4.03 -1.04 -24.04
N VAL A 194 2.78 -0.70 -23.76
CA VAL A 194 1.85 -1.58 -23.02
C VAL A 194 1.54 -2.86 -23.80
N ILE A 195 1.36 -2.75 -25.12
CA ILE A 195 1.15 -3.92 -25.98
C ILE A 195 2.40 -4.81 -25.96
N ASP A 196 3.58 -4.21 -26.07
CA ASP A 196 4.86 -4.92 -26.02
C ASP A 196 5.06 -5.62 -24.68
N VAL A 197 4.86 -4.93 -23.57
CA VAL A 197 4.89 -5.52 -22.23
C VAL A 197 3.88 -6.67 -22.13
N LYS A 198 2.63 -6.45 -22.54
CA LYS A 198 1.58 -7.48 -22.47
C LYS A 198 1.92 -8.72 -23.30
N THR A 199 2.45 -8.55 -24.50
CA THR A 199 2.70 -9.64 -25.45
C THR A 199 4.00 -10.38 -25.19
N LYS A 200 5.07 -9.65 -24.88
CA LYS A 200 6.43 -10.19 -24.69
C LYS A 200 6.67 -10.66 -23.26
N VAL A 201 6.27 -9.86 -22.26
CA VAL A 201 6.49 -10.18 -20.84
C VAL A 201 5.39 -11.10 -20.28
N GLN A 202 4.16 -10.96 -20.78
CA GLN A 202 2.99 -11.72 -20.32
C GLN A 202 2.79 -11.63 -18.80
N PRO A 203 2.66 -10.41 -18.24
CA PRO A 203 2.33 -10.26 -16.83
C PRO A 203 0.90 -10.76 -16.57
N ASP A 204 0.64 -11.13 -15.33
CA ASP A 204 -0.69 -11.57 -14.92
C ASP A 204 -1.67 -10.38 -14.93
N TYR A 205 -1.20 -9.16 -14.66
CA TYR A 205 -1.94 -7.93 -14.85
C TYR A 205 -1.03 -6.73 -15.15
N ILE A 206 -1.61 -5.68 -15.74
CA ILE A 206 -0.99 -4.36 -15.90
C ILE A 206 -1.86 -3.36 -15.15
N TYR A 207 -1.26 -2.62 -14.23
CA TYR A 207 -1.92 -1.55 -13.48
C TYR A 207 -1.43 -0.20 -13.99
N ILE A 208 -2.35 0.68 -14.39
CA ILE A 208 -2.06 2.02 -14.88
C ILE A 208 -2.50 3.00 -13.79
N GLY A 209 -1.52 3.56 -13.08
CA GLY A 209 -1.77 4.47 -11.96
C GLY A 209 -0.50 4.98 -11.29
N CYS A 210 -0.65 6.10 -10.57
CA CYS A 210 0.46 6.81 -9.95
C CYS A 210 1.14 6.02 -8.83
N LEU A 211 0.36 5.39 -7.94
CA LEU A 211 0.88 4.68 -6.76
C LEU A 211 0.34 3.25 -6.69
N PRO A 212 1.14 2.29 -6.16
CA PRO A 212 0.63 0.97 -5.83
C PRO A 212 -0.48 1.11 -4.79
N LYS A 213 -1.62 0.47 -5.05
CA LYS A 213 -2.78 0.49 -4.14
C LYS A 213 -3.13 -0.91 -3.69
N LEU A 214 -3.86 -1.02 -2.59
CA LEU A 214 -4.52 -2.25 -2.19
C LEU A 214 -5.57 -2.59 -3.25
N LEU A 215 -5.44 -3.76 -3.89
CA LEU A 215 -6.38 -4.21 -4.92
C LEU A 215 -7.21 -5.36 -4.36
N ASN A 216 -8.48 -5.43 -4.78
CA ASN A 216 -9.35 -6.54 -4.41
C ASN A 216 -8.82 -7.88 -4.96
N ARG A 217 -9.17 -8.99 -4.30
CA ARG A 217 -8.60 -10.34 -4.53
C ARG A 217 -8.82 -10.88 -5.94
N GLU A 218 -9.80 -10.36 -6.68
CA GLU A 218 -10.13 -10.81 -8.02
C GLU A 218 -9.22 -10.20 -9.10
N MET A 219 -7.91 -10.49 -9.04
CA MET A 219 -7.01 -10.24 -10.17
C MET A 219 -7.06 -11.40 -11.16
N VAL A 220 -8.26 -11.70 -11.68
CA VAL A 220 -8.51 -12.89 -12.50
C VAL A 220 -8.49 -12.53 -13.98
N GLY A 221 -7.35 -12.77 -14.64
CA GLY A 221 -7.28 -12.81 -16.10
C GLY A 221 -5.90 -12.42 -16.62
N GLY A 222 -5.25 -13.33 -17.35
CA GLY A 222 -3.91 -13.11 -17.91
C GLY A 222 -3.84 -11.84 -18.76
N GLY A 223 -3.11 -10.84 -18.27
CA GLY A 223 -2.90 -9.57 -18.94
C GLY A 223 -4.10 -8.61 -18.86
N ALA A 224 -4.91 -8.70 -17.81
CA ALA A 224 -5.92 -7.68 -17.50
C ALA A 224 -5.22 -6.31 -17.34
N ILE A 225 -5.84 -5.26 -17.87
CA ILE A 225 -5.39 -3.88 -17.67
C ILE A 225 -6.35 -3.24 -16.67
N ILE A 226 -5.80 -2.68 -15.60
CA ILE A 226 -6.53 -2.09 -14.48
C ILE A 226 -6.13 -0.62 -14.40
N PHE A 227 -7.12 0.27 -14.33
CA PHE A 227 -6.87 1.70 -14.20
C PHE A 227 -7.02 2.16 -12.75
N ASP A 228 -6.36 3.27 -12.42
CA ASP A 228 -6.52 3.89 -11.12
C ASP A 228 -8.01 4.25 -10.85
N GLY A 229 -8.49 3.90 -9.66
CA GLY A 229 -9.91 3.99 -9.26
C GLY A 229 -10.75 2.75 -9.60
N GLU A 230 -10.22 1.79 -10.36
CA GLU A 230 -10.84 0.47 -10.52
C GLU A 230 -10.35 -0.51 -9.44
N TYR A 231 -11.26 -1.32 -8.89
CA TYR A 231 -10.96 -2.34 -7.88
C TYR A 231 -10.34 -1.82 -6.57
N ASP A 232 -10.51 -0.52 -6.28
CA ASP A 232 -10.18 0.04 -4.96
C ASP A 232 -10.90 -0.76 -3.87
N LEU A 233 -10.16 -1.18 -2.85
CA LEU A 233 -10.68 -1.99 -1.76
C LEU A 233 -11.74 -1.21 -0.97
N GLU A 234 -12.98 -1.72 -0.98
CA GLU A 234 -14.10 -1.18 -0.18
C GLU A 234 -14.06 -1.64 1.30
N GLU A 235 -13.07 -2.46 1.67
CA GLU A 235 -12.94 -3.09 2.99
C GLU A 235 -12.18 -2.22 3.99
N ASP A 236 -12.23 -2.64 5.26
CA ASP A 236 -11.49 -2.02 6.36
C ASP A 236 -9.98 -2.14 6.10
N CYS A 237 -9.27 -1.02 5.99
CA CYS A 237 -7.84 -1.00 5.70
C CYS A 237 -7.05 -0.06 6.62
N ILE A 238 -5.82 -0.48 6.91
CA ILE A 238 -4.84 0.28 7.69
C ILE A 238 -3.68 0.63 6.77
N ASN A 239 -3.43 1.93 6.60
CA ASN A 239 -2.27 2.46 5.89
C ASN A 239 -1.30 3.03 6.93
N MET A 240 -0.12 2.42 7.04
CA MET A 240 0.90 2.77 8.03
C MET A 240 1.95 3.72 7.46
N GLY A 241 2.63 4.45 8.36
CA GLY A 241 3.62 5.47 8.02
C GLY A 241 3.05 6.88 7.97
N VAL A 242 3.93 7.87 7.80
CA VAL A 242 3.57 9.30 7.77
C VAL A 242 2.56 9.56 6.64
N GLU A 243 1.52 10.36 6.92
CA GLU A 243 0.39 10.63 5.99
C GLU A 243 -0.51 9.44 5.62
N GLY A 244 -0.22 8.23 6.10
CA GLY A 244 -1.05 7.05 5.86
C GLY A 244 -2.52 7.28 6.25
N THR A 245 -3.44 7.05 5.31
CA THR A 245 -4.88 7.26 5.50
C THR A 245 -5.62 5.93 5.61
N SER A 246 -6.04 5.57 6.82
CA SER A 246 -6.74 4.32 7.12
C SER A 246 -8.26 4.49 7.04
N TYR A 247 -8.96 3.49 6.51
CA TYR A 247 -10.41 3.48 6.35
C TYR A 247 -11.01 2.35 7.17
N LEU A 248 -11.81 2.66 8.18
CA LEU A 248 -12.40 1.69 9.11
C LEU A 248 -13.90 1.93 9.20
N GLN A 249 -14.70 1.15 8.47
CA GLN A 249 -16.15 1.36 8.30
C GLN A 249 -16.47 2.79 7.83
N SER A 250 -17.07 3.61 8.70
CA SER A 250 -17.43 5.01 8.43
C SER A 250 -16.36 6.00 8.86
N LEU A 251 -15.24 5.51 9.39
CA LEU A 251 -14.16 6.33 9.92
C LEU A 251 -13.01 6.40 8.93
N VAL A 252 -12.46 7.61 8.78
CA VAL A 252 -11.18 7.83 8.12
C VAL A 252 -10.20 8.40 9.14
N LEU A 253 -9.05 7.75 9.30
CA LEU A 253 -7.99 8.16 10.21
C LEU A 253 -6.74 8.47 9.39
N GLN A 254 -6.18 9.67 9.54
CA GLN A 254 -4.92 10.01 8.90
C GLN A 254 -3.80 10.01 9.93
N ASN A 255 -2.69 9.35 9.63
CA ASN A 255 -1.46 9.48 10.38
C ASN A 255 -0.92 10.92 10.32
N PHE A 256 -0.12 11.33 11.31
CA PHE A 256 0.51 12.65 11.27
C PHE A 256 1.38 12.81 10.02
N CYS A 257 1.26 13.97 9.37
CA CYS A 257 2.12 14.37 8.24
C CYS A 257 3.47 14.92 8.70
N ASN A 258 3.56 15.42 9.93
CA ASN A 258 4.79 15.92 10.51
C ASN A 258 5.58 14.76 11.17
N PRO A 259 6.80 14.45 10.70
CA PRO A 259 7.59 13.33 11.22
C PRO A 259 7.90 13.41 12.71
N GLU A 260 8.21 14.60 13.24
CA GLU A 260 8.51 14.77 14.67
C GLU A 260 7.31 14.42 15.55
N ARG A 261 6.11 14.87 15.17
CA ARG A 261 4.85 14.49 15.84
C ARG A 261 4.57 12.99 15.72
N TYR A 262 4.80 12.41 14.55
CA TYR A 262 4.65 10.96 14.31
C TYR A 262 5.55 10.16 15.26
N VAL A 263 6.84 10.48 15.34
CA VAL A 263 7.79 9.81 16.24
C VAL A 263 7.42 10.03 17.69
N SER A 264 7.13 11.27 18.09
CA SER A 264 6.78 11.60 19.48
C SER A 264 5.56 10.80 19.96
N ALA A 265 4.56 10.60 19.10
CA ALA A 265 3.40 9.77 19.43
C ALA A 265 3.76 8.29 19.59
N LEU A 266 4.57 7.73 18.69
CA LEU A 266 5.04 6.35 18.81
C LEU A 266 5.87 6.12 20.08
N GLU A 267 6.72 7.08 20.46
CA GLU A 267 7.50 7.03 21.69
C GLU A 267 6.62 7.15 22.95
N ALA A 268 5.54 7.92 22.87
CA ALA A 268 4.54 8.02 23.92
C ALA A 268 3.60 6.80 24.00
N GLY A 269 3.78 5.79 23.15
CA GLY A 269 2.89 4.62 23.09
C GLY A 269 1.47 4.98 22.63
N LYS A 270 1.35 5.98 21.75
CA LYS A 270 0.07 6.47 21.20
C LYS A 270 0.02 6.23 19.71
N LEU A 271 -1.16 5.85 19.21
CA LEU A 271 -1.40 5.73 17.78
C LEU A 271 -1.14 7.10 17.11
N PRO A 272 -0.32 7.17 16.03
CA PRO A 272 0.13 8.44 15.47
C PRO A 272 -0.90 9.06 14.51
N VAL A 273 -2.18 9.04 14.88
CA VAL A 273 -3.31 9.49 14.06
C VAL A 273 -3.85 10.85 14.49
N ASN A 274 -4.29 11.66 13.53
CA ASN A 274 -5.12 12.83 13.76
C ASN A 274 -6.60 12.39 13.85
N PRO A 275 -7.28 12.54 15.01
CA PRO A 275 -8.73 12.45 15.06
C PRO A 275 -9.32 13.77 14.55
N GLY A 276 -9.57 13.90 13.24
CA GLY A 276 -10.14 15.14 12.68
C GLY A 276 -10.38 15.05 11.18
N PRO A 277 -11.31 15.88 10.62
CA PRO A 277 -11.85 15.64 9.30
C PRO A 277 -10.75 15.86 8.26
N LEU A 278 -10.53 14.86 7.42
CA LEU A 278 -9.93 15.11 6.13
C LEU A 278 -10.95 15.91 5.32
N SER A 279 -10.76 17.22 5.23
CA SER A 279 -11.24 17.95 4.07
C SER A 279 -10.37 17.47 2.89
N LEU A 280 -10.86 16.45 2.18
CA LEU A 280 -10.49 16.25 0.78
C LEU A 280 -11.18 17.32 -0.06
#